data_AF-A0A4R7T8S7-F1
#
_entry.id   AF-A0A4R7T8S7-F1
#
_cell.length_a   1.000
_cell.length_b   1.000
_cell.length_c   1.000
_cell.angle_alpha   90.00
_cell.angle_beta   90.00
_cell.angle_gamma   90.00
#
_symmetry.space_group_name_H-M   'P 1'
#
loop_
_entity.id
_entity.type
_entity.pdbx_description
1 polymer ?
#
loop_
_entity_poly.entity_id
_entity_poly.type
_entity_poly.pdbx_seq_one_letter_code
_entity_poly.pdbx_strand_id
1 'polypeptide(L)'
;MNFGIAMSTLAGENPLALKLYLLTRTGNVDYDEAAAMVVAACELWPARAIAAASHAAEPDAEWTSPNHSTCDLIGLAAEGITPRVLLIDVKGC
;
A
#
# COMPACT_ATOMS: atom_id res chain seq x y z
N MET A 1 -42.90 -0.52 7.05
CA MET A 1 -41.57 0.09 7.28
C MET A 1 -40.56 -0.84 6.63
N ASN A 2 -39.90 -0.43 5.55
CA ASN A 2 -38.84 -1.22 4.92
C ASN A 2 -37.62 -0.30 4.84
N PHE A 3 -36.60 -0.57 5.65
CA PHE A 3 -35.36 0.20 5.68
C PHE A 3 -34.52 -0.21 4.47
N GLY A 4 -34.40 0.71 3.50
CA GLY A 4 -33.40 0.60 2.45
C GLY A 4 -32.02 0.80 3.03
N ILE A 5 -31.17 -0.22 3.00
CA ILE A 5 -29.72 -0.02 3.09
C ILE A 5 -29.25 0.13 1.65
N ALA A 6 -29.25 1.38 1.17
CA ALA A 6 -28.46 1.76 0.02
C ALA A 6 -26.99 1.63 0.43
N MET A 7 -26.42 0.46 0.15
CA MET A 7 -24.98 0.29 0.14
C MET A 7 -24.50 1.08 -1.08
N SER A 8 -24.14 2.35 -0.85
CA SER A 8 -23.45 3.15 -1.86
C SER A 8 -22.07 2.53 -2.06
N THR A 9 -21.99 1.51 -2.91
CA THR A 9 -20.79 1.34 -3.72
C THR A 9 -20.56 2.69 -4.39
N LEU A 10 -19.36 3.26 -4.24
CA LEU A 10 -18.99 4.40 -5.06
C LEU A 10 -19.18 3.98 -6.52
N ALA A 11 -20.29 4.42 -7.11
CA ALA A 11 -20.62 4.19 -8.50
C ALA A 11 -19.59 4.96 -9.33
N GLY A 12 -18.50 4.29 -9.68
CA GLY A 12 -17.38 4.91 -10.41
C GLY A 12 -16.03 4.23 -10.22
N GLU A 13 -15.84 3.37 -9.22
CA GLU A 13 -14.56 2.65 -9.09
C GLU A 13 -14.48 1.53 -10.13
N ASN A 14 -13.66 1.74 -11.17
CA ASN A 14 -13.20 0.65 -12.02
C ASN A 14 -12.43 -0.33 -11.11
N PRO A 15 -12.88 -1.59 -10.93
CA PRO A 15 -12.22 -2.55 -10.05
C PRO A 15 -10.80 -2.92 -10.51
N LEU A 16 -10.40 -2.48 -11.71
CA LEU A 16 -9.07 -2.65 -12.28
C LEU A 16 -8.21 -1.36 -12.18
N ALA A 17 -8.72 -0.29 -11.58
CA ALA A 17 -7.95 0.94 -11.39
C ALA A 17 -6.80 0.68 -10.41
N LEU A 18 -5.58 1.07 -10.82
CA LEU A 18 -4.42 1.05 -9.94
C LEU A 18 -4.63 2.03 -8.78
N LYS A 19 -4.39 1.57 -7.57
CA LYS A 19 -4.48 2.33 -6.32
C LYS A 19 -3.07 2.56 -5.78
N LEU A 20 -2.88 3.64 -5.05
CA LEU A 20 -1.64 3.97 -4.37
C LEU A 20 -1.76 3.59 -2.90
N TYR A 21 -0.89 2.69 -2.45
CA TYR A 21 -0.81 2.23 -1.07
C TYR A 21 0.48 2.73 -0.42
N LEU A 22 0.37 3.26 0.81
CA LEU A 22 1.48 3.56 1.68
C LEU A 22 1.68 2.40 2.64
N LEU A 23 2.84 1.75 2.57
CA LEU A 23 3.26 0.75 3.54
C LEU A 23 4.26 1.39 4.48
N THR A 24 4.01 1.31 5.79
CA THR A 24 4.93 1.83 6.82
C THR A 24 5.30 0.71 7.76
N ARG A 25 6.59 0.55 8.06
CA ARG A 25 7.08 -0.41 9.07
C ARG A 25 6.62 0.01 10.46
N THR A 26 6.23 -0.96 11.27
CA THR A 26 5.82 -0.77 12.67
C THR A 26 6.76 -1.43 13.67
N GLY A 27 7.73 -2.22 13.19
CA GLY A 27 8.81 -2.81 14.01
C GLY A 27 9.92 -1.82 14.37
N ASN A 28 10.98 -2.28 15.04
CA ASN A 28 12.17 -1.46 15.33
C ASN A 28 12.79 -0.96 14.01
N VAL A 29 12.50 0.28 13.64
CA VAL A 29 13.09 0.93 12.48
C VAL A 29 14.39 1.58 12.95
N ASP A 30 15.53 1.06 12.49
CA ASP A 30 16.79 1.79 12.61
C ASP A 30 16.69 3.06 11.75
N TYR A 31 17.17 4.20 12.28
CA TYR A 31 17.02 5.54 11.69
C TYR A 31 17.64 5.73 10.29
N ASP A 32 18.35 4.72 9.79
CA ASP A 32 19.02 4.73 8.49
C ASP A 32 18.34 3.83 7.44
N GLU A 33 17.21 3.20 7.77
CA GLU A 33 16.43 2.37 6.85
C GLU A 33 15.13 3.04 6.41
N ALA A 34 14.70 2.76 5.18
CA ALA A 34 13.45 3.30 4.65
C ALA A 34 12.24 2.81 5.47
N ALA A 35 11.66 3.74 6.25
CA ALA A 35 10.52 3.46 7.11
C ALA A 35 9.20 3.26 6.33
N ALA A 36 9.14 3.68 5.05
CA ALA A 36 7.90 3.63 4.26
C ALA A 36 8.12 3.40 2.75
N MET A 37 7.08 2.88 2.09
CA MET A 37 7.04 2.68 0.64
C MET A 37 5.69 3.07 0.07
N VAL A 38 5.69 3.68 -1.11
CA VAL A 38 4.47 3.88 -1.89
C VAL A 38 4.45 2.90 -3.07
N VAL A 39 3.39 2.10 -3.13
CA VAL A 39 3.20 1.05 -4.13
C VAL A 39 1.91 1.26 -4.91
N ALA A 40 2.00 1.21 -6.23
CA ALA A 40 0.84 1.16 -7.10
C ALA A 40 0.38 -0.30 -7.30
N ALA A 41 -0.85 -0.64 -6.88
CA ALA A 41 -1.42 -1.97 -7.00
C ALA A 41 -2.95 -1.93 -7.13
N CYS A 42 -3.55 -2.97 -7.70
CA CYS A 42 -5.03 -3.04 -7.81
C CYS A 42 -5.69 -3.27 -6.44
N GLU A 43 -5.00 -3.97 -5.54
CA GLU A 43 -5.49 -4.35 -4.22
C GLU A 43 -4.36 -4.37 -3.17
N LEU A 44 -4.75 -4.47 -1.90
CA LEU A 44 -3.85 -4.41 -0.74
C LEU A 44 -2.81 -5.55 -0.71
N TRP A 45 -3.23 -6.79 -0.95
CA TRP A 45 -2.31 -7.94 -0.91
C TRP A 45 -1.23 -7.90 -2.02
N PRO A 46 -1.59 -7.61 -3.28
CA PRO A 46 -0.60 -7.33 -4.31
C PRO A 46 0.36 -6.18 -3.95
N ALA A 47 -0.12 -5.12 -3.28
CA ALA A 47 0.75 -4.02 -2.84
C ALA A 47 1.85 -4.51 -1.88
N ARG A 48 1.48 -5.35 -0.91
CA ARG A 48 2.41 -5.97 0.04
C ARG A 48 3.43 -6.88 -0.64
N ALA A 49 2.99 -7.70 -1.60
CA ALA A 49 3.88 -8.59 -2.35
C ALA A 49 4.92 -7.80 -3.17
N ILE A 50 4.49 -6.69 -3.79
CA ILE A 50 5.38 -5.81 -4.55
C ILE A 50 6.38 -5.11 -3.63
N ALA A 51 5.96 -4.63 -2.46
CA ALA A 51 6.85 -4.01 -1.47
C ALA A 51 7.96 -5.00 -1.03
N ALA A 52 7.57 -6.22 -0.64
CA ALA A 52 8.51 -7.28 -0.26
C ALA A 52 9.52 -7.58 -1.37
N ALA A 53 9.05 -7.79 -2.60
CA ALA A 53 9.92 -8.09 -3.74
C ALA A 53 10.86 -6.93 -4.13
N SER A 54 10.51 -5.69 -3.78
CA SER A 54 11.31 -4.50 -4.10
C SER A 54 12.44 -4.27 -3.11
N HIS A 55 12.41 -4.91 -1.94
CA HIS A 55 13.35 -4.69 -0.86
C HIS A 55 14.16 -5.96 -0.57
N ALA A 56 15.05 -6.31 -1.50
CA ALA A 56 15.85 -7.54 -1.47
C ALA A 56 16.77 -7.70 -0.23
N ALA A 57 16.97 -6.63 0.55
CA ALA A 57 17.78 -6.64 1.76
C ALA A 57 16.98 -7.04 3.02
N GLU A 58 15.65 -7.07 2.97
CA GLU A 58 14.80 -7.37 4.12
C GLU A 58 14.08 -8.71 3.97
N PRO A 59 13.71 -9.36 5.09
CA PRO A 59 12.85 -10.54 5.04
C PRO A 59 11.48 -10.18 4.45
N ASP A 60 10.99 -11.01 3.51
CA ASP A 60 9.64 -10.88 2.94
C ASP A 60 8.53 -10.70 4.00
N ALA A 61 8.76 -11.26 5.19
CA ALA A 61 7.83 -11.21 6.33
C ALA A 61 7.54 -9.79 6.85
N GLU A 62 8.48 -8.84 6.73
CA GLU A 62 8.30 -7.49 7.30
C GLU A 62 7.20 -6.72 6.55
N TRP A 63 7.20 -6.78 5.22
CA TRP A 63 6.25 -6.09 4.35
C TRP A 63 4.96 -6.87 4.10
N THR A 64 5.01 -8.20 4.15
CA THR A 64 3.83 -9.04 3.95
C THR A 64 2.99 -9.24 5.22
N SER A 65 3.57 -9.04 6.41
CA SER A 65 2.88 -9.25 7.68
C SER A 65 2.19 -7.98 8.22
N PRO A 66 0.87 -8.02 8.52
CA PRO A 66 0.18 -6.94 9.21
C PRO A 66 0.69 -6.64 10.63
N ASN A 67 1.47 -7.55 11.23
CA ASN A 67 2.06 -7.33 12.57
C ASN A 67 3.32 -6.45 12.51
N HIS A 68 3.94 -6.33 11.34
CA HIS A 68 5.23 -5.66 11.13
C HIS A 68 5.11 -4.44 10.20
N SER A 69 4.00 -4.32 9.47
CA SER A 69 3.74 -3.19 8.60
C SER A 69 2.26 -2.85 8.44
N THR A 70 1.99 -1.55 8.36
CA THR A 70 0.70 -0.99 7.90
C THR A 70 0.62 -1.01 6.37
N CYS A 71 -0.59 -0.88 5.82
CA CYS A 71 -0.80 -0.72 4.39
C CYS A 71 -2.08 0.07 4.16
N ASP A 72 -1.93 1.38 3.96
CA ASP A 72 -3.02 2.34 3.87
C ASP A 72 -3.24 2.78 2.43
N LEU A 73 -4.50 2.84 2.00
CA LEU A 73 -4.85 3.43 0.71
C LEU A 73 -4.72 4.95 0.79
N ILE A 74 -3.80 5.53 0.00
CA ILE A 74 -3.53 6.98 0.00
C ILE A 74 -4.02 7.68 -1.28
N GLY A 75 -4.41 6.94 -2.31
CA GLY A 75 -4.97 7.55 -3.53
C GLY A 75 -5.25 6.56 -4.65
N LEU A 76 -5.67 7.11 -5.78
CA LEU A 76 -5.88 6.39 -7.04
C LEU A 76 -4.80 6.84 -8.03
N ALA A 77 -4.21 5.90 -8.76
CA ALA A 77 -3.30 6.22 -9.85
C ALA A 77 -4.11 6.69 -11.07
N ALA A 78 -3.56 7.65 -11.80
CA ALA A 78 -4.14 8.06 -13.08
C ALA A 78 -4.10 6.90 -14.09
N GLU A 79 -5.10 6.85 -14.98
CA GLU A 79 -5.16 5.84 -16.04
C GLU A 79 -3.91 5.90 -16.94
N GLY A 80 -3.44 4.73 -17.38
CA GLY A 80 -2.28 4.61 -18.26
C GLY A 80 -0.91 4.71 -17.56
N ILE A 81 -0.88 4.89 -16.24
CA ILE A 81 0.39 4.82 -15.48
C ILE A 81 0.85 3.36 -15.35
N THR A 82 2.11 3.12 -15.74
CA THR A 82 2.78 1.85 -15.47
C THR A 82 3.09 1.76 -13.97
N PRO A 83 2.79 0.63 -13.28
CA PRO A 83 3.12 0.47 -11.87
C PRO A 83 4.60 0.76 -11.62
N ARG A 84 4.87 1.63 -10.65
CA ARG A 84 6.22 1.93 -10.15
C ARG A 84 6.20 1.80 -8.63
N VAL A 85 7.33 1.37 -8.08
CA VAL A 85 7.57 1.38 -6.64
C VAL A 85 8.44 2.58 -6.34
N LEU A 86 7.98 3.41 -5.41
CA LEU A 86 8.76 4.51 -4.87
C LEU A 86 9.13 4.18 -3.43
N LEU A 87 10.41 4.00 -3.18
CA LEU A 87 10.96 3.87 -1.84
C LEU A 87 11.10 5.27 -1.25
N ILE A 88 10.54 5.50 -0.06
CA ILE A 88 10.61 6.79 0.61
C ILE A 88 11.30 6.58 1.96
N ASP A 89 12.50 7.14 2.11
CA ASP A 89 13.14 7.25 3.41
C ASP A 89 12.48 8.39 4.20
N VAL A 90 11.65 8.02 5.18
CA VAL A 90 11.03 8.96 6.10
C VAL A 90 11.89 9.01 7.36
N LYS A 91 12.91 9.88 7.37
CA LYS A 91 13.64 10.19 8.59
C LYS A 91 12.72 10.97 9.53
N GLY A 92 12.54 10.48 10.75
CA GLY A 92 11.69 11.10 11.78
C GLY A 92 12.01 12.59 11.92
N CYS A 93 10.95 13.41 11.92
CA CYS A 93 11.02 14.86 12.12
C CYS A 93 11.60 15.23 13.49
#